data_AF-A0A6A0GY41-F1
#
_entry.id   AF-A0A6A0GY41-F1
#
_cell.length_a   1.000
_cell.length_b   1.000
_cell.length_c   1.000
_cell.angle_alpha   90.00
_cell.angle_beta   90.00
_cell.angle_gamma   90.00
#
_symmetry.space_group_name_H-M   'P 1'
#
loop_
_entity.id
_entity.type
_entity.pdbx_description
1 polymer ?
#
loop_
_entity_poly.entity_id
_entity_poly.type
_entity_poly.pdbx_seq_one_letter_code
_entity_poly.pdbx_strand_id
1 'polypeptide(L)'
;MGEHTLRIPMSHHAHNRQRLVQRLAELRATQAVKEGSVVLLQGGDELPRDATDCTWVFRQESFFHWLFGVLEPGWYGVVESDSGRTTLFCPRLPDAYAVVMGRIIPPHDFMKRYSVDRVFYVDEVSNHAIMVCIQQSFY
;
A
#
# COMPACT_ATOMS: atom_id res chain seq x y z
N MET A 1 19.09 -1.36 7.35
CA MET A 1 19.72 -2.66 7.71
C MET A 1 21.15 -2.68 7.16
N GLY A 2 22.07 -3.40 7.82
CA GLY A 2 23.50 -3.31 7.58
C GLY A 2 24.02 -4.19 6.42
N GLU A 3 25.34 -4.16 6.21
CA GLU A 3 26.03 -4.80 5.08
C GLU A 3 25.80 -6.31 4.97
N HIS A 4 25.74 -7.01 6.10
CA HIS A 4 25.60 -8.47 6.15
C HIS A 4 24.14 -8.96 6.17
N THR A 5 23.19 -8.09 5.85
CA THR A 5 21.76 -8.46 5.79
C THR A 5 21.32 -8.75 4.36
N LEU A 6 20.33 -9.64 4.19
CA LEU A 6 19.79 -9.98 2.88
C LEU A 6 19.17 -8.74 2.24
N ARG A 7 19.61 -8.40 1.03
CA ARG A 7 19.01 -7.33 0.24
C ARG A 7 17.79 -7.87 -0.50
N ILE A 8 16.61 -7.44 -0.09
CA ILE A 8 15.36 -7.78 -0.77
C ILE A 8 15.05 -6.68 -1.78
N PRO A 9 15.13 -6.94 -3.10
CA PRO A 9 14.78 -5.95 -4.10
C PRO A 9 13.26 -5.73 -4.18
N MET A 10 12.84 -4.50 -4.43
CA MET A 10 11.43 -4.16 -4.61
C MET A 10 10.78 -4.83 -5.83
N SER A 11 11.60 -5.38 -6.75
CA SER A 11 11.13 -6.17 -7.89
C SER A 11 10.33 -7.41 -7.46
N HIS A 12 10.55 -7.97 -6.25
CA HIS A 12 9.73 -9.06 -5.73
C HIS A 12 8.25 -8.66 -5.60
N HIS A 13 7.99 -7.48 -5.06
CA HIS A 13 6.63 -6.95 -4.89
C HIS A 13 6.00 -6.59 -6.24
N ALA A 14 6.79 -6.05 -7.17
CA ALA A 14 6.33 -5.81 -8.55
C ALA A 14 5.91 -7.12 -9.24
N HIS A 15 6.68 -8.19 -9.08
CA HIS A 15 6.34 -9.51 -9.62
C HIS A 15 5.06 -10.08 -8.98
N ASN A 16 4.86 -9.90 -7.68
CA ASN A 16 3.62 -10.30 -7.00
C ASN A 16 2.39 -9.59 -7.57
N ARG A 17 2.48 -8.28 -7.84
CA ARG A 17 1.40 -7.53 -8.48
C ARG A 17 1.09 -8.02 -9.89
N GLN A 18 2.12 -8.36 -10.68
CA GLN A 18 1.92 -8.97 -12.00
C GLN A 18 1.15 -10.29 -11.92
N ARG A 19 1.51 -11.16 -10.96
CA ARG A 19 0.80 -12.42 -10.72
C ARG A 19 -0.66 -12.20 -10.31
N LEU A 20 -0.92 -11.21 -9.46
CA LEU A 20 -2.28 -10.82 -9.09
C LEU A 20 -3.08 -10.38 -10.32
N VAL A 21 -2.52 -9.49 -11.14
CA VAL A 21 -3.19 -8.97 -12.36
C VAL A 21 -3.49 -10.10 -13.35
N GLN A 22 -2.54 -11.01 -13.57
CA GLN A 22 -2.77 -12.19 -14.41
C GLN A 22 -3.93 -13.03 -13.87
N ARG A 23 -3.97 -13.27 -12.56
CA ARG A 23 -5.07 -14.03 -11.94
C ARG A 23 -6.41 -13.31 -12.05
N LEU A 24 -6.43 -11.99 -11.92
CA LEU A 24 -7.65 -11.19 -12.12
C LEU A 24 -8.14 -11.24 -13.57
N ALA A 25 -7.22 -11.28 -14.55
CA ALA A 25 -7.57 -11.43 -15.96
C ALA A 25 -8.23 -12.80 -16.24
N GLU A 26 -7.74 -13.88 -15.64
CA GLU A 26 -8.37 -15.21 -15.72
C GLU A 26 -9.78 -15.19 -15.10
N LEU A 27 -9.94 -14.54 -13.95
CA LEU A 27 -11.25 -14.40 -13.28
C LEU A 27 -12.23 -13.50 -14.05
N ARG A 28 -11.71 -12.58 -14.88
CA ARG A 28 -12.52 -11.79 -15.81
C ARG A 28 -13.12 -12.67 -16.91
N ALA A 29 -12.36 -13.64 -17.42
CA ALA A 29 -12.86 -14.60 -18.41
C ALA A 29 -14.01 -15.46 -17.86
N THR A 30 -14.02 -15.75 -16.56
CA THR A 30 -15.12 -16.45 -15.87
C THR A 30 -16.21 -15.51 -15.35
N GLN A 31 -16.21 -14.23 -15.75
CA GLN A 31 -17.14 -13.19 -15.29
C GLN A 31 -17.21 -12.97 -13.77
N ALA A 32 -16.21 -13.46 -13.01
CA ALA A 32 -16.14 -13.26 -11.56
C ALA A 32 -15.64 -11.87 -11.18
N VAL A 33 -14.89 -11.23 -12.08
CA VAL A 33 -14.38 -9.85 -11.95
C VAL A 33 -14.81 -9.07 -13.18
N LYS A 34 -15.34 -7.86 -12.99
CA LYS A 34 -15.74 -6.97 -14.09
C LYS A 34 -14.53 -6.25 -14.67
N GLU A 35 -14.58 -5.88 -15.95
CA GLU A 35 -13.65 -4.89 -16.52
C GLU A 35 -13.75 -3.56 -15.75
N GLY A 36 -12.63 -2.85 -15.61
CA GLY A 36 -12.55 -1.63 -14.80
C GLY A 36 -12.47 -1.86 -13.29
N SER A 37 -12.38 -3.13 -12.83
CA SER A 37 -12.25 -3.41 -11.40
C SER A 37 -10.89 -2.96 -10.86
N VAL A 38 -10.87 -2.59 -9.59
CA VAL A 38 -9.65 -2.22 -8.86
C VAL A 38 -9.54 -3.07 -7.60
N VAL A 39 -8.30 -3.41 -7.21
CA VAL A 39 -8.01 -3.97 -5.89
C VAL A 39 -7.59 -2.81 -5.01
N LEU A 40 -8.33 -2.57 -3.94
CA LEU A 40 -7.99 -1.61 -2.88
C LEU A 40 -7.62 -2.39 -1.62
N LEU A 41 -6.41 -2.16 -1.11
CA LEU A 41 -5.98 -2.68 0.19
C LEU A 41 -5.71 -1.52 1.14
N GLN A 42 -6.18 -1.67 2.38
CA GLN A 42 -5.78 -0.86 3.51
C GLN A 42 -4.58 -1.54 4.19
N GLY A 43 -3.51 -0.78 4.40
CA GLY A 43 -2.37 -1.21 5.20
C GLY A 43 -2.70 -1.19 6.69
N GLY A 44 -1.77 -1.69 7.51
CA GLY A 44 -1.89 -1.62 8.96
C GLY A 44 -1.73 -0.19 9.48
N ASP A 45 -2.34 0.06 10.62
CA ASP A 45 -2.19 1.28 11.41
C ASP A 45 -1.37 1.01 12.68
N GLU A 46 -0.84 2.09 13.27
CA GLU A 46 -0.17 2.02 14.55
C GLU A 46 -1.19 1.84 15.68
N LEU A 47 -0.90 0.92 16.60
CA LEU A 47 -1.80 0.57 17.70
C LEU A 47 -1.24 1.07 19.04
N PRO A 48 -2.04 1.82 19.83
CA PRO A 48 -1.65 2.18 21.18
C PRO A 48 -1.66 0.96 22.11
N ARG A 49 -0.84 1.01 23.15
CA ARG A 49 -0.89 0.07 24.26
C ARG A 49 -1.91 0.57 25.27
N ASP A 50 -3.11 -0.03 25.21
CA ASP A 50 -4.24 0.34 26.04
C ASP A 50 -4.55 1.85 25.92
N ALA A 51 -4.72 2.55 27.04
CA ALA A 51 -4.95 3.99 27.08
C ALA A 51 -3.67 4.82 27.28
N THR A 52 -2.49 4.25 27.01
CA THR A 52 -1.21 4.95 27.14
C THR A 52 -0.79 5.64 25.84
N ASP A 53 0.20 6.53 25.94
CA ASP A 53 0.88 7.16 24.81
C ASP A 53 1.96 6.26 24.16
N CYS A 54 2.17 5.05 24.68
CA CYS A 54 3.11 4.09 24.16
C CYS A 54 2.44 3.23 23.07
N THR A 55 3.15 3.01 21.96
CA THR A 55 2.64 2.18 20.85
C THR A 55 3.34 0.83 20.77
N TRP A 56 2.67 -0.14 20.14
CA TRP A 56 3.31 -1.39 19.75
C TRP A 56 4.21 -1.15 18.53
N VAL A 57 5.33 -1.89 18.44
CA VAL A 57 6.20 -1.84 17.27
C VAL A 57 5.38 -2.24 16.04
N PHE A 58 5.23 -1.31 15.11
CA PHE A 58 4.42 -1.51 13.93
C PHE A 58 4.97 -2.66 13.06
N ARG A 59 4.06 -3.54 12.64
CA ARG A 59 4.29 -4.55 11.61
C ARG A 59 3.16 -4.46 10.60
N GLN A 60 3.54 -4.40 9.33
CA GLN A 60 2.60 -4.27 8.23
C GLN A 60 1.65 -5.48 8.11
N GLU A 61 0.43 -5.23 7.62
CA GLU A 61 -0.53 -6.24 7.21
C GLU A 61 0.06 -7.12 6.08
N SER A 62 -0.17 -8.42 6.12
CA SER A 62 0.55 -9.40 5.30
C SER A 62 0.23 -9.29 3.81
N PHE A 63 -1.03 -9.08 3.42
CA PHE A 63 -1.40 -8.91 2.01
C PHE A 63 -0.88 -7.59 1.44
N PHE A 64 -0.96 -6.51 2.23
CA PHE A 64 -0.41 -5.21 1.87
C PHE A 64 1.11 -5.28 1.69
N HIS A 65 1.81 -5.91 2.64
CA HIS A 65 3.25 -6.14 2.55
C HIS A 65 3.59 -7.00 1.33
N TRP A 66 2.83 -8.04 1.04
CA TRP A 66 3.06 -8.91 -0.12
C TRP A 66 3.01 -8.14 -1.45
N LEU A 67 2.06 -7.22 -1.63
CA LEU A 67 1.91 -6.43 -2.86
C LEU A 67 2.87 -5.24 -2.96
N PHE A 68 3.15 -4.55 -1.85
CA PHE A 68 3.79 -3.24 -1.91
C PHE A 68 5.11 -3.15 -1.14
N GLY A 69 5.36 -4.02 -0.16
CA GLY A 69 6.57 -3.98 0.67
C GLY A 69 6.69 -2.73 1.55
N VAL A 70 5.62 -1.95 1.68
CA VAL A 70 5.57 -0.72 2.47
C VAL A 70 5.76 -1.04 3.95
N LEU A 71 6.54 -0.21 4.64
CA LEU A 71 6.91 -0.40 6.04
C LEU A 71 6.28 0.64 6.98
N GLU A 72 5.71 1.71 6.44
CA GLU A 72 5.05 2.76 7.21
C GLU A 72 3.56 2.43 7.48
N PRO A 73 3.00 2.87 8.62
CA PRO A 73 1.59 2.70 8.96
C PRO A 73 0.68 3.73 8.26
N GLY A 74 -0.61 3.41 8.12
CA GLY A 74 -1.64 4.33 7.62
C GLY A 74 -1.62 4.55 6.12
N TRP A 75 -1.20 3.54 5.36
CA TRP A 75 -1.13 3.59 3.90
C TRP A 75 -2.28 2.83 3.26
N TYR A 76 -2.66 3.26 2.05
CA TYR A 76 -3.54 2.50 1.16
C TYR A 76 -2.83 2.21 -0.15
N GLY A 77 -3.31 1.19 -0.85
CA GLY A 77 -2.71 0.71 -2.08
C GLY A 77 -3.77 0.23 -3.04
N VAL A 78 -3.64 0.66 -4.28
CA VAL A 78 -4.55 0.31 -5.38
C VAL A 78 -3.77 -0.37 -6.49
N VAL A 79 -4.35 -1.45 -7.02
CA VAL A 79 -3.90 -2.12 -8.26
C VAL A 79 -5.06 -2.18 -9.24
N GLU A 80 -4.91 -1.57 -10.40
CA GLU A 80 -5.89 -1.64 -11.49
C GLU A 80 -5.87 -3.04 -12.13
N SER A 81 -7.02 -3.70 -12.22
CA SER A 81 -7.07 -5.07 -12.73
C SER A 81 -6.80 -5.18 -14.24
N ASP A 82 -7.02 -4.11 -14.99
CA ASP A 82 -6.88 -4.12 -16.45
C ASP A 82 -5.45 -3.75 -16.88
N SER A 83 -4.94 -2.65 -16.35
CA SER A 83 -3.63 -2.08 -16.71
C SER A 83 -2.49 -2.63 -15.85
N GLY A 84 -2.80 -3.15 -14.65
CA GLY A 84 -1.81 -3.46 -13.62
C GLY A 84 -1.15 -2.23 -12.99
N ARG A 85 -1.65 -1.02 -13.27
CA ARG A 85 -1.13 0.23 -12.72
C ARG A 85 -1.34 0.28 -11.21
N THR A 86 -0.34 0.79 -10.51
CA THR A 86 -0.23 0.76 -9.06
C THR A 86 -0.20 2.17 -8.49
N THR A 87 -1.01 2.41 -7.48
CA THR A 87 -1.08 3.70 -6.79
C THR A 87 -0.99 3.45 -5.29
N LEU A 88 -0.06 4.12 -4.62
CA LEU A 88 -0.02 4.17 -3.16
C LEU A 88 -0.59 5.49 -2.65
N PHE A 89 -1.18 5.46 -1.47
CA PHE A 89 -1.65 6.64 -0.78
C PHE A 89 -0.97 6.70 0.59
N CYS A 90 -0.18 7.75 0.80
CA CYS A 90 0.55 7.96 2.04
C CYS A 90 -0.16 8.98 2.94
N PRO A 91 -0.03 8.88 4.28
CA PRO A 91 -0.66 9.84 5.18
C PRO A 91 -0.02 11.22 5.01
N ARG A 92 -0.85 12.27 5.06
CA ARG A 92 -0.37 13.66 5.10
C ARG A 92 0.04 13.97 6.55
N LEU A 93 1.34 14.11 6.76
CA LEU A 93 1.90 14.33 8.09
C LEU A 93 1.96 15.84 8.42
N PRO A 94 1.65 16.26 9.67
CA PRO A 94 1.77 17.64 10.10
C PRO A 94 3.24 18.05 10.26
N ASP A 95 3.55 19.36 10.14
CA ASP A 95 4.92 19.87 10.24
C ASP A 95 5.63 19.48 11.55
N ALA A 96 4.89 19.40 12.66
CA ALA A 96 5.41 18.98 13.96
C ALA A 96 6.00 17.54 13.94
N TYR A 97 5.56 16.69 13.00
CA TYR A 97 6.11 15.35 12.81
C TYR A 97 7.62 15.41 12.50
N ALA A 98 8.05 16.41 11.73
CA ALA A 98 9.45 16.57 11.34
C ALA A 98 10.40 16.75 12.54
N VAL A 99 9.88 17.34 13.63
CA VAL A 99 10.64 17.63 14.86
C VAL A 99 10.86 16.36 15.69
N VAL A 100 9.86 15.47 15.74
CA VAL A 100 9.85 14.31 16.65
C VAL A 100 10.26 13.02 15.94
N MET A 101 9.72 12.80 14.74
CA MET A 101 9.79 11.51 14.03
C MET A 101 10.76 11.56 12.84
N GLY A 102 11.28 12.74 12.51
CA GLY A 102 12.26 12.96 11.46
C GLY A 102 11.65 13.42 10.13
N ARG A 103 12.50 13.51 9.10
CA ARG A 103 12.18 14.17 7.82
C ARG A 103 10.87 13.67 7.21
N ILE A 104 9.99 14.61 6.88
CA ILE A 104 8.81 14.35 6.04
C ILE A 104 9.26 14.15 4.60
N ILE A 105 9.00 12.97 4.05
CA ILE A 105 9.37 12.58 2.69
C ILE A 105 8.22 12.95 1.75
N PRO A 106 8.47 13.63 0.62
CA PRO A 106 7.42 13.97 -0.33
C PRO A 106 6.92 12.71 -1.08
N PRO A 107 5.64 12.65 -1.50
CA PRO A 107 5.05 11.50 -2.20
C PRO A 107 5.88 10.96 -3.37
N HIS A 108 6.51 11.85 -4.15
CA HIS A 108 7.26 11.45 -5.34
C HIS A 108 8.51 10.60 -5.05
N ASP A 109 9.12 10.76 -3.88
CA ASP A 109 10.28 9.96 -3.47
C ASP A 109 9.86 8.52 -3.17
N PHE A 110 8.63 8.31 -2.71
CA PHE A 110 8.08 6.99 -2.45
C PHE A 110 7.80 6.19 -3.73
N MET A 111 7.53 6.85 -4.86
CA MET A 111 7.37 6.17 -6.16
C MET A 111 8.62 5.34 -6.50
N LYS A 112 9.80 5.95 -6.36
CA LYS A 112 11.09 5.27 -6.59
C LYS A 112 11.36 4.23 -5.53
N ARG A 113 11.11 4.56 -4.26
CA ARG A 113 11.37 3.67 -3.13
C ARG A 113 10.58 2.37 -3.21
N TYR A 114 9.31 2.43 -3.61
CA TYR A 114 8.41 1.27 -3.64
C TYR A 114 8.20 0.67 -5.04
N SER A 115 8.85 1.24 -6.06
CA SER A 115 8.69 0.82 -7.46
C SER A 115 7.22 0.77 -7.87
N VAL A 116 6.48 1.86 -7.61
CA VAL A 116 5.06 2.02 -7.96
C VAL A 116 4.88 3.18 -8.95
N ASP A 117 3.78 3.17 -9.69
CA ASP A 117 3.54 4.14 -10.77
C ASP A 117 3.15 5.52 -10.26
N ARG A 118 2.40 5.57 -9.14
CA ARG A 118 1.87 6.81 -8.56
C ARG A 118 1.84 6.76 -7.04
N VAL A 119 2.01 7.92 -6.42
CA VAL A 119 1.80 8.12 -4.99
C VAL A 119 1.02 9.42 -4.78
N PHE A 120 -0.06 9.35 -4.01
CA PHE A 120 -0.89 10.49 -3.60
C PHE A 120 -1.04 10.50 -2.07
N TYR A 121 -1.76 11.47 -1.54
CA TYR A 121 -2.12 11.46 -0.12
C TYR A 121 -3.41 10.69 0.14
N VAL A 122 -3.55 10.13 1.36
CA VAL A 122 -4.77 9.39 1.77
C VAL A 122 -6.03 10.24 1.67
N ASP A 123 -5.95 11.54 1.99
CA ASP A 123 -7.08 12.47 1.83
C ASP A 123 -7.53 12.67 0.36
N GLU A 124 -6.73 12.21 -0.61
CA GLU A 124 -7.01 12.32 -2.04
C GLU A 124 -7.57 11.00 -2.63
N VAL A 125 -7.74 9.93 -1.82
CA VAL A 125 -8.23 8.61 -2.29
C VAL A 125 -9.56 8.72 -3.03
N SER A 126 -10.52 9.47 -2.48
CA SER A 126 -11.86 9.63 -3.09
C SER A 126 -11.82 10.31 -4.45
N ASN A 127 -10.81 11.14 -4.72
CA ASN A 127 -10.67 11.83 -6.01
C ASN A 127 -10.03 10.94 -7.09
N HIS A 128 -9.33 9.88 -6.68
CA HIS A 128 -8.51 9.06 -7.57
C HIS A 128 -8.99 7.61 -7.72
N ALA A 129 -9.80 7.09 -6.80
CA ALA A 129 -10.33 5.73 -6.86
C ALA A 129 -11.83 5.75 -7.20
N ILE A 130 -12.19 5.38 -8.43
CA ILE A 130 -13.57 4.98 -8.76
C ILE A 130 -13.79 3.61 -8.12
N MET A 131 -14.69 3.58 -7.14
CA MET A 131 -14.77 2.56 -6.10
C MET A 131 -15.38 1.23 -6.59
N VAL A 132 -14.57 0.16 -6.66
CA VAL A 132 -15.05 -1.23 -6.52
C VAL A 132 -14.30 -1.83 -5.35
N CYS A 133 -14.99 -1.95 -4.22
CA CYS A 133 -14.42 -2.39 -2.95
C CYS A 133 -14.53 -3.92 -2.84
N ILE A 134 -13.40 -4.64 -2.81
CA ILE A 134 -13.36 -5.99 -2.26
C ILE A 134 -12.90 -5.86 -0.81
N GLN A 135 -13.82 -5.51 0.09
CA GLN A 135 -13.54 -5.68 1.52
C GLN A 135 -13.50 -7.19 1.81
N GLN A 136 -12.36 -7.68 2.30
CA GLN A 136 -12.41 -8.86 3.16
C GLN A 136 -12.98 -8.41 4.50
N SER A 137 -14.26 -8.67 4.74
CA SER A 137 -14.80 -8.67 6.11
C SER A 137 -14.03 -9.72 6.91
N PHE A 138 -13.23 -9.27 7.87
CA PHE A 138 -12.83 -10.12 8.99
C PHE A 138 -13.78 -9.82 10.15
N TYR A 139 -14.35 -10.91 10.68
CA TYR A 139 -15.19 -10.95 11.87
C TYR A 139 -14.39 -10.60 13.13
#